data_AF-A0A959IDZ5-F1
#
_entry.id   AF-A0A959IDZ5-F1
#
_cell.length_a   1.000
_cell.length_b   1.000
_cell.length_c   1.000
_cell.angle_alpha   90.00
_cell.angle_beta   90.00
_cell.angle_gamma   90.00
#
_symmetry.space_group_name_H-M   'P 1'
#
loop_
_entity.id
_entity.type
_entity.pdbx_description
1 polymer ?
#
loop_
_entity_poly.entity_id
_entity_poly.type
_entity_poly.pdbx_seq_one_letter_code
_entity_poly.pdbx_strand_id
1 'polypeptide(L)'
;MPHYKPPVVVRLLTWTILLSSLFLSQACDDTVTTSNRANGQDAGILVDGNTSSGFSNDITRSGPADLFGVGDLTAGAGGEIVGFTNLRPVAIKENVAWTNGDDDETLAFSNKILIPVTVWIVKGPFNSSRTNAINMCITTSNIWDSERMGIAFAPFQIVDATGDPDASRYFDFDCSMKNGIEADIGKTNGRINVYVVETVDGGAARGQACQIGSDFVAIATGAGTELLAHEFGHDFALQHIDGQASFDQTNVMHSASNTRQFLTEGQLFRAHLRTNSALNFVYGARPGQPTRNCSHNQVDNGCPALNKRIWADGAFPAN
;
A
#
# COMPACT_ATOMS: atom_id res chain seq x y z
N MET A 1 32.10 56.18 -41.05
CA MET A 1 31.09 55.63 -41.99
C MET A 1 31.83 55.25 -43.26
N PRO A 2 31.79 53.98 -43.71
CA PRO A 2 30.59 53.51 -44.40
C PRO A 2 30.10 52.12 -43.97
N HIS A 3 28.78 51.99 -44.10
CA HIS A 3 27.99 50.77 -44.00
C HIS A 3 28.35 49.77 -45.09
N TYR A 4 28.48 48.49 -44.72
CA TYR A 4 28.39 47.39 -45.67
C TYR A 4 27.16 46.54 -45.31
N LYS A 5 26.18 46.52 -46.22
CA LYS A 5 24.96 45.69 -46.14
C LYS A 5 25.26 44.30 -46.73
N PRO A 6 24.61 43.23 -46.23
CA PRO A 6 24.93 41.85 -46.57
C PRO A 6 24.28 41.41 -47.89
N PRO A 7 24.79 40.35 -48.54
CA PRO A 7 24.08 39.68 -49.63
C PRO A 7 22.96 38.79 -49.10
N VAL A 8 21.77 38.96 -49.68
CA VAL A 8 20.58 38.13 -49.46
C VAL A 8 20.80 36.80 -50.18
N VAL A 9 21.01 35.72 -49.42
CA VAL A 9 21.00 34.35 -49.94
C VAL A 9 19.57 33.84 -49.91
N VAL A 10 18.93 33.80 -51.09
CA VAL A 10 17.63 33.15 -51.29
C VAL A 10 17.83 31.64 -51.22
N ARG A 11 17.48 31.02 -50.08
CA ARG A 11 17.38 29.57 -49.96
C ARG A 11 15.98 29.14 -50.39
N LEU A 12 15.87 28.53 -51.57
CA LEU A 12 14.73 27.72 -51.94
C LEU A 12 14.68 26.51 -51.00
N LEU A 13 13.72 26.50 -50.08
CA LEU A 13 13.39 25.32 -49.27
C LEU A 13 12.40 24.48 -50.08
N THR A 14 12.89 23.44 -50.74
CA THR A 14 12.07 22.37 -51.31
C THR A 14 11.43 21.59 -50.17
N TRP A 15 10.13 21.80 -49.97
CA TRP A 15 9.28 20.97 -49.12
C TRP A 15 8.99 19.66 -49.83
N THR A 16 9.88 18.68 -49.68
CA THR A 16 9.57 17.29 -50.04
C THR A 16 8.68 16.74 -48.93
N ILE A 17 7.38 16.63 -49.21
CA ILE A 17 6.42 15.89 -48.37
C ILE A 17 6.84 14.41 -48.43
N LEU A 18 7.71 14.02 -47.50
CA LEU A 18 7.89 12.63 -47.11
C LEU A 18 6.61 12.24 -46.36
N LEU A 19 5.60 11.85 -47.12
CA LEU A 19 4.51 11.02 -46.65
C LEU A 19 5.10 9.62 -46.42
N SER A 20 5.99 9.52 -45.43
CA SER A 20 6.45 8.26 -44.90
C SER A 20 5.22 7.58 -44.36
N SER A 21 4.77 6.58 -45.08
CA SER A 21 3.84 5.55 -44.66
C SER A 21 4.14 5.15 -43.21
N LEU A 22 3.44 5.78 -42.27
CA LEU A 22 3.08 5.17 -40.99
C LEU A 22 2.19 3.99 -41.36
N PHE A 23 2.82 2.88 -41.73
CA PHE A 23 2.24 1.58 -41.44
C PHE A 23 2.14 1.55 -39.92
N LEU A 24 0.98 1.99 -39.43
CA LEU A 24 0.44 1.55 -38.16
C LEU A 24 0.38 0.03 -38.27
N SER A 25 1.48 -0.66 -37.98
CA SER A 25 1.35 -1.95 -37.32
C SER A 25 0.61 -1.61 -36.03
N GLN A 26 -0.72 -1.64 -36.09
CA GLN A 26 -1.51 -1.95 -34.90
C GLN A 26 -0.92 -3.28 -34.46
N ALA A 27 0.01 -3.21 -33.52
CA ALA A 27 0.42 -4.37 -32.78
C ALA A 27 -0.88 -4.86 -32.15
N CYS A 28 -1.28 -6.06 -32.55
CA CYS A 28 -2.11 -6.94 -31.76
C CYS A 28 -1.50 -6.95 -30.37
N ASP A 29 -2.07 -6.21 -29.42
CA ASP A 29 -1.51 -6.03 -28.09
C ASP A 29 -2.66 -6.20 -27.11
N ASP A 30 -2.53 -7.17 -26.21
CA ASP A 30 -3.54 -7.36 -25.18
C ASP A 30 -3.58 -6.10 -24.31
N THR A 31 -4.78 -5.74 -23.88
CA THR A 31 -4.97 -4.53 -23.09
C THR A 31 -5.66 -4.80 -21.78
N VAL A 32 -5.28 -3.99 -20.79
CA VAL A 32 -5.95 -3.92 -19.51
C VAL A 32 -6.52 -2.52 -19.32
N THR A 33 -7.84 -2.42 -19.31
CA THR A 33 -8.57 -1.22 -18.90
C THR A 33 -8.76 -1.23 -17.39
N THR A 34 -8.27 -0.21 -16.73
CA THR A 34 -8.52 0.03 -15.31
C THR A 34 -9.74 0.92 -15.12
N SER A 35 -10.58 0.60 -14.13
CA SER A 35 -11.83 1.35 -13.89
C SER A 35 -12.06 1.65 -12.41
N ASN A 36 -12.93 2.65 -12.13
CA ASN A 36 -13.17 3.22 -10.80
C ASN A 36 -11.90 3.75 -10.10
N ARG A 37 -10.98 4.31 -10.86
CA ARG A 37 -9.84 5.07 -10.32
C ARG A 37 -10.27 6.50 -10.02
N ALA A 38 -9.57 7.16 -9.12
CA ALA A 38 -9.74 8.61 -8.97
C ALA A 38 -9.15 9.31 -10.22
N ASN A 39 -9.89 10.26 -10.78
CA ASN A 39 -9.53 10.88 -12.06
C ASN A 39 -8.13 11.52 -12.01
N GLY A 40 -7.31 11.23 -13.02
CA GLY A 40 -5.94 11.74 -13.15
C GLY A 40 -4.93 11.14 -12.17
N GLN A 41 -5.31 10.13 -11.39
CA GLN A 41 -4.35 9.39 -10.57
C GLN A 41 -3.61 8.35 -11.40
N ASP A 42 -2.34 8.18 -11.08
CA ASP A 42 -1.51 7.12 -11.65
C ASP A 42 -2.02 5.74 -11.20
N ALA A 43 -1.92 4.74 -12.06
CA ALA A 43 -2.11 3.35 -11.68
C ALA A 43 -0.96 2.50 -12.17
N GLY A 44 -0.75 1.41 -11.44
CA GLY A 44 0.25 0.41 -11.69
C GLY A 44 -0.45 -0.93 -11.76
N ILE A 45 -0.09 -1.74 -12.76
CA ILE A 45 -0.56 -3.12 -12.87
C ILE A 45 0.63 -4.08 -12.93
N LEU A 46 0.42 -5.26 -12.35
CA LEU A 46 1.23 -6.45 -12.52
C LEU A 46 0.38 -7.45 -13.29
N VAL A 47 0.94 -8.00 -14.37
CA VAL A 47 0.23 -8.94 -15.24
C VAL A 47 1.02 -10.21 -15.41
N ASP A 48 0.33 -11.32 -15.21
CA ASP A 48 0.85 -12.66 -15.40
C ASP A 48 0.20 -13.30 -16.62
N GLY A 49 0.98 -14.05 -17.39
CA GLY A 49 0.50 -14.74 -18.58
C GLY A 49 1.60 -15.43 -19.35
N ASN A 50 1.22 -16.29 -20.30
CA ASN A 50 2.18 -16.88 -21.21
C ASN A 50 2.47 -15.94 -22.37
N THR A 51 3.74 -15.81 -22.75
CA THR A 51 4.17 -15.21 -24.02
C THR A 51 4.71 -16.29 -24.94
N SER A 52 5.06 -15.93 -26.17
CA SER A 52 5.82 -16.80 -27.09
C SER A 52 7.16 -17.30 -26.52
N SER A 53 7.69 -16.63 -25.48
CA SER A 53 8.96 -16.97 -24.82
C SER A 53 8.80 -17.79 -23.53
N GLY A 54 7.56 -18.02 -23.09
CA GLY A 54 7.23 -18.71 -21.84
C GLY A 54 6.38 -17.86 -20.90
N PHE A 55 6.18 -18.34 -19.68
CA PHE A 55 5.41 -17.63 -18.66
C PHE A 55 6.15 -16.37 -18.22
N SER A 56 5.46 -15.23 -18.27
CA SER A 56 5.90 -13.95 -17.75
C SER A 56 5.17 -13.68 -16.45
N ASN A 57 5.94 -13.36 -15.41
CA ASN A 57 5.45 -13.05 -14.08
C ASN A 57 5.66 -11.57 -13.79
N ASP A 58 4.65 -10.91 -13.22
CA ASP A 58 4.67 -9.52 -12.79
C ASP A 58 5.06 -8.52 -13.92
N ILE A 59 4.56 -8.71 -15.15
CA ILE A 59 4.73 -7.71 -16.22
C ILE A 59 4.19 -6.39 -15.70
N THR A 60 5.09 -5.41 -15.57
CA THR A 60 4.76 -4.15 -14.91
C THR A 60 4.43 -3.08 -15.93
N ARG A 61 3.33 -2.38 -15.70
CA ARG A 61 2.95 -1.15 -16.42
C ARG A 61 2.48 -0.13 -15.42
N SER A 62 2.80 1.14 -15.66
CA SER A 62 2.24 2.25 -14.89
C SER A 62 2.09 3.50 -15.74
N GLY A 63 1.18 4.38 -15.32
CA GLY A 63 0.89 5.62 -16.00
C GLY A 63 -0.51 6.16 -15.69
N PRO A 64 -0.78 7.42 -16.10
CA PRO A 64 -2.07 8.06 -15.85
C PRO A 64 -3.19 7.56 -16.77
N ALA A 65 -2.86 6.77 -17.80
CA ALA A 65 -3.83 6.24 -18.76
C ALA A 65 -4.75 5.19 -18.11
N ASP A 66 -6.00 5.10 -18.55
CA ASP A 66 -6.92 4.02 -18.13
C ASP A 66 -6.62 2.70 -18.84
N LEU A 67 -5.99 2.74 -20.01
CA LEU A 67 -5.68 1.59 -20.86
C LEU A 67 -4.17 1.32 -20.88
N PHE A 68 -3.79 0.08 -20.58
CA PHE A 68 -2.40 -0.39 -20.60
C PHE A 68 -2.25 -1.52 -21.63
N GLY A 69 -1.31 -1.39 -22.57
CA GLY A 69 -0.87 -2.50 -23.39
C GLY A 69 0.07 -3.41 -22.60
N VAL A 70 -0.19 -4.72 -22.59
CA VAL A 70 0.50 -5.69 -21.74
C VAL A 70 1.37 -6.69 -22.53
N GLY A 71 1.40 -6.55 -23.85
CA GLY A 71 2.08 -7.41 -24.80
C GLY A 71 1.16 -8.50 -25.35
N ASP A 72 1.69 -9.26 -26.30
CA ASP A 72 1.03 -10.44 -26.87
C ASP A 72 1.10 -11.61 -25.88
N LEU A 73 0.10 -11.70 -25.00
CA LEU A 73 -0.11 -12.88 -24.17
C LEU A 73 -0.77 -13.97 -25.03
N THR A 74 -0.63 -15.20 -24.56
CA THR A 74 -1.00 -16.41 -25.29
C THR A 74 -1.81 -17.33 -24.40
N ALA A 75 -2.58 -18.22 -25.04
CA ALA A 75 -3.44 -19.14 -24.32
C ALA A 75 -2.65 -20.01 -23.31
N GLY A 76 -3.15 -20.08 -22.08
CA GLY A 76 -2.54 -20.87 -21.03
C GLY A 76 -3.19 -20.71 -19.67
N ALA A 77 -2.68 -21.43 -18.68
CA ALA A 77 -3.10 -21.31 -17.29
C ALA A 77 -2.29 -20.20 -16.58
N GLY A 78 -2.91 -19.61 -15.55
CA GLY A 78 -2.21 -18.70 -14.63
C GLY A 78 -2.24 -17.23 -15.03
N GLY A 79 -3.18 -16.81 -15.87
CA GLY A 79 -3.40 -15.38 -16.13
C GLY A 79 -3.91 -14.67 -14.88
N GLU A 80 -3.27 -13.57 -14.52
CA GLU A 80 -3.63 -12.72 -13.38
C GLU A 80 -3.34 -11.25 -13.70
N ILE A 81 -4.18 -10.37 -13.16
CA ILE A 81 -3.93 -8.93 -13.15
C ILE A 81 -4.08 -8.43 -11.73
N VAL A 82 -3.05 -7.79 -11.19
CA VAL A 82 -3.07 -7.07 -9.91
C VAL A 82 -2.91 -5.58 -10.20
N GLY A 83 -3.68 -4.73 -9.51
CA GLY A 83 -3.60 -3.29 -9.70
C GLY A 83 -3.48 -2.51 -8.40
N PHE A 84 -2.76 -1.40 -8.51
CA PHE A 84 -2.48 -0.44 -7.45
C PHE A 84 -2.78 0.96 -7.98
N THR A 85 -3.46 1.77 -7.18
CA THR A 85 -3.70 3.19 -7.50
C THR A 85 -4.03 3.95 -6.23
N ASN A 86 -3.91 5.27 -6.27
CA ASN A 86 -4.20 6.10 -5.11
C ASN A 86 -5.67 5.97 -4.72
N LEU A 87 -5.94 6.02 -3.41
CA LEU A 87 -7.29 6.05 -2.84
C LEU A 87 -8.16 4.80 -3.06
N ARG A 88 -7.59 3.72 -3.59
CA ARG A 88 -8.30 2.47 -3.88
C ARG A 88 -7.50 1.27 -3.35
N PRO A 89 -8.15 0.28 -2.72
CA PRO A 89 -7.46 -0.92 -2.27
C PRO A 89 -6.92 -1.71 -3.45
N VAL A 90 -5.98 -2.61 -3.18
CA VAL A 90 -5.42 -3.53 -4.20
C VAL A 90 -6.53 -4.29 -4.90
N ALA A 91 -6.59 -4.12 -6.22
CA ALA A 91 -7.49 -4.85 -7.11
C ALA A 91 -6.78 -6.10 -7.63
N ILE A 92 -7.53 -7.18 -7.83
CA ILE A 92 -7.01 -8.43 -8.37
C ILE A 92 -8.08 -9.08 -9.24
N LYS A 93 -7.65 -9.61 -10.38
CA LYS A 93 -8.45 -10.46 -11.26
C LYS A 93 -7.66 -11.75 -11.51
N GLU A 94 -8.13 -12.84 -10.93
CA GLU A 94 -7.53 -14.17 -11.09
C GLU A 94 -8.15 -14.90 -12.29
N ASN A 95 -7.44 -15.91 -12.80
CA ASN A 95 -7.90 -16.80 -13.88
C ASN A 95 -8.27 -16.04 -15.16
N VAL A 96 -7.47 -15.03 -15.51
CA VAL A 96 -7.60 -14.33 -16.78
C VAL A 96 -7.30 -15.31 -17.90
N ALA A 97 -8.25 -15.44 -18.83
CA ALA A 97 -8.20 -16.43 -19.90
C ALA A 97 -7.65 -15.80 -21.17
N TRP A 98 -6.36 -15.45 -21.15
CA TRP A 98 -5.65 -14.97 -22.34
C TRP A 98 -5.81 -15.96 -23.51
N THR A 99 -5.91 -15.45 -24.72
CA THR A 99 -6.08 -16.19 -25.97
C THR A 99 -4.85 -15.99 -26.87
N ASN A 100 -4.89 -16.44 -28.12
CA ASN A 100 -3.79 -16.18 -29.08
C ASN A 100 -4.09 -14.97 -29.98
N GLY A 101 -5.18 -14.25 -29.70
CA GLY A 101 -5.52 -12.99 -30.36
C GLY A 101 -5.71 -11.91 -29.31
N ASP A 102 -6.05 -10.70 -29.75
CA ASP A 102 -6.15 -9.53 -28.88
C ASP A 102 -7.26 -9.70 -27.84
N ASP A 103 -6.87 -9.61 -26.58
CA ASP A 103 -7.76 -9.62 -25.43
C ASP A 103 -7.85 -8.24 -24.79
N ASP A 104 -9.08 -7.84 -24.44
CA ASP A 104 -9.35 -6.61 -23.71
C ASP A 104 -9.93 -6.95 -22.34
N GLU A 105 -9.11 -6.81 -21.31
CA GLU A 105 -9.48 -7.13 -19.95
C GLU A 105 -9.78 -5.89 -19.11
N THR A 106 -10.76 -5.99 -18.21
CA THR A 106 -11.07 -4.91 -17.28
C THR A 106 -10.68 -5.28 -15.85
N LEU A 107 -9.88 -4.42 -15.22
CA LEU A 107 -9.56 -4.44 -13.80
C LEU A 107 -10.33 -3.34 -13.08
N ALA A 108 -11.33 -3.72 -12.29
CA ALA A 108 -12.15 -2.77 -11.53
C ALA A 108 -11.62 -2.60 -10.11
N PHE A 109 -11.29 -1.36 -9.74
CA PHE A 109 -10.95 -1.01 -8.36
C PHE A 109 -12.21 -0.91 -7.50
N SER A 110 -12.13 -1.41 -6.26
CA SER A 110 -13.18 -1.18 -5.26
C SER A 110 -13.05 0.22 -4.65
N ASN A 111 -14.10 0.72 -4.00
CA ASN A 111 -14.01 1.99 -3.27
C ASN A 111 -12.98 1.91 -2.12
N LYS A 112 -12.50 3.08 -1.67
CA LYS A 112 -11.60 3.21 -0.52
C LYS A 112 -12.19 2.45 0.69
N ILE A 113 -11.38 1.64 1.37
CA ILE A 113 -11.82 0.92 2.57
C ILE A 113 -11.82 1.88 3.76
N LEU A 114 -12.92 1.91 4.52
CA LEU A 114 -13.01 2.69 5.75
C LEU A 114 -12.76 1.76 6.93
N ILE A 115 -11.67 2.01 7.66
CA ILE A 115 -11.25 1.24 8.81
C ILE A 115 -11.64 1.98 10.09
N PRO A 116 -12.55 1.43 10.90
CA PRO A 116 -12.93 2.07 12.14
C PRO A 116 -11.84 1.89 13.21
N VAL A 117 -11.48 2.97 13.90
CA VAL A 117 -10.42 2.98 14.92
C VAL A 117 -10.92 3.64 16.21
N THR A 118 -10.71 2.98 17.34
CA THR A 118 -10.86 3.56 18.69
C THR A 118 -9.48 3.74 19.31
N VAL A 119 -9.17 4.94 19.78
CA VAL A 119 -7.98 5.21 20.59
C VAL A 119 -8.39 5.37 22.06
N TRP A 120 -7.83 4.55 22.92
CA TRP A 120 -7.99 4.60 24.38
C TRP A 120 -6.78 5.31 24.98
N ILE A 121 -6.97 6.50 25.55
CA ILE A 121 -5.89 7.21 26.24
C ILE A 121 -5.87 6.74 27.68
N VAL A 122 -4.95 5.82 27.99
CA VAL A 122 -4.83 5.19 29.31
C VAL A 122 -3.94 6.02 30.24
N LYS A 123 -2.87 6.62 29.69
CA LYS A 123 -1.96 7.49 30.44
C LYS A 123 -2.15 8.97 30.11
N GLY A 124 -2.44 9.76 31.14
CA GLY A 124 -2.57 11.21 31.05
C GLY A 124 -1.22 11.98 31.06
N PRO A 125 -1.25 13.29 30.74
CA PRO A 125 -2.46 14.12 30.61
C PRO A 125 -3.27 13.88 29.33
N PHE A 126 -4.59 13.72 29.46
CA PHE A 126 -5.47 13.34 28.35
C PHE A 126 -5.33 14.25 27.11
N ASN A 127 -5.38 15.58 27.29
CA ASN A 127 -5.36 16.52 26.16
C ASN A 127 -4.06 16.45 25.33
N SER A 128 -2.92 16.23 25.99
CA SER A 128 -1.63 16.08 25.30
C SER A 128 -1.55 14.76 24.54
N SER A 129 -1.91 13.65 25.20
CA SER A 129 -1.92 12.32 24.57
C SER A 129 -2.94 12.22 23.43
N ARG A 130 -4.11 12.86 23.58
CA ARG A 130 -5.13 12.99 22.52
C ARG A 130 -4.56 13.71 21.30
N THR A 131 -3.86 14.82 21.50
CA THR A 131 -3.24 15.57 20.40
C THR A 131 -2.18 14.73 19.69
N ASN A 132 -1.34 14.01 20.45
CA ASN A 132 -0.34 13.11 19.87
C ASN A 132 -0.99 11.99 19.05
N ALA A 133 -2.02 11.32 19.59
CA ALA A 133 -2.73 10.26 18.88
C ALA A 133 -3.40 10.75 17.58
N ILE A 134 -3.95 11.96 17.56
CA ILE A 134 -4.47 12.59 16.33
C ILE A 134 -3.34 12.78 15.31
N ASN A 135 -2.19 13.31 15.73
CA ASN A 135 -1.05 13.51 14.85
C ASN A 135 -0.51 12.19 14.29
N MET A 136 -0.40 11.14 15.12
CA MET A 136 -0.06 9.79 14.67
C MET A 136 -1.02 9.30 13.58
N CYS A 137 -2.33 9.45 13.78
CA CYS A 137 -3.33 9.01 12.79
C CYS A 137 -3.26 9.82 11.49
N ILE A 138 -2.99 11.13 11.56
CA ILE A 138 -2.78 11.97 10.38
C ILE A 138 -1.53 11.53 9.63
N THR A 139 -0.41 11.34 10.34
CA THR A 139 0.85 10.86 9.73
C THR A 139 0.67 9.51 9.08
N THR A 140 0.04 8.54 9.76
CA THR A 140 -0.26 7.22 9.18
C THR A 140 -1.16 7.34 7.96
N SER A 141 -2.20 8.18 8.01
CA SER A 141 -3.08 8.39 6.86
C SER A 141 -2.31 8.96 5.67
N ASN A 142 -1.42 9.93 5.90
CA ASN A 142 -0.62 10.54 4.84
C ASN A 142 0.34 9.54 4.20
N ILE A 143 1.04 8.73 5.01
CA ILE A 143 1.92 7.66 4.51
C ILE A 143 1.08 6.69 3.67
N TRP A 144 -0.02 6.16 4.21
CA TRP A 144 -0.81 5.16 3.49
C TRP A 144 -1.52 5.70 2.25
N ASP A 145 -1.84 6.99 2.21
CA ASP A 145 -2.37 7.65 1.02
C ASP A 145 -1.29 7.81 -0.05
N SER A 146 -0.06 8.20 0.33
CA SER A 146 1.09 8.28 -0.60
C SER A 146 1.48 6.91 -1.13
N GLU A 147 1.33 5.86 -0.31
CA GLU A 147 1.69 4.49 -0.64
C GLU A 147 0.52 3.69 -1.22
N ARG A 148 -0.53 4.32 -1.76
CA ARG A 148 -1.64 3.62 -2.46
C ARG A 148 -2.30 2.50 -1.65
N MET A 149 -2.29 2.59 -0.32
CA MET A 149 -2.88 1.57 0.55
C MET A 149 -4.40 1.53 0.41
N GLY A 150 -5.04 2.59 -0.09
CA GLY A 150 -6.44 2.52 -0.46
C GLY A 150 -7.41 2.43 0.72
N ILE A 151 -6.98 2.86 1.90
CA ILE A 151 -7.76 2.86 3.13
C ILE A 151 -7.83 4.25 3.76
N ALA A 152 -8.80 4.47 4.65
CA ALA A 152 -8.91 5.65 5.50
C ALA A 152 -9.49 5.28 6.87
N PHE A 153 -9.17 6.06 7.90
CA PHE A 153 -9.72 5.86 9.24
C PHE A 153 -11.10 6.49 9.38
N ALA A 154 -12.14 5.67 9.40
CA ALA A 154 -13.51 6.13 9.63
C ALA A 154 -14.45 4.99 10.08
N PRO A 155 -15.27 5.21 11.13
CA PRO A 155 -15.18 6.30 12.11
C PRO A 155 -13.89 6.26 12.95
N PHE A 156 -13.45 7.43 13.39
CA PHE A 156 -12.33 7.60 14.32
C PHE A 156 -12.84 8.13 15.67
N GLN A 157 -12.50 7.47 16.76
CA GLN A 157 -12.93 7.85 18.12
C GLN A 157 -11.73 7.87 19.07
N ILE A 158 -11.74 8.81 20.02
CA ILE A 158 -10.80 8.84 21.13
C ILE A 158 -11.60 8.79 22.43
N VAL A 159 -11.21 7.90 23.33
CA VAL A 159 -11.80 7.72 24.67
C VAL A 159 -10.77 8.13 25.72
N ASP A 160 -11.22 8.91 26.71
CA ASP A 160 -10.42 9.24 27.90
C ASP A 160 -10.57 8.12 28.93
N ALA A 161 -9.53 7.31 29.09
CA ALA A 161 -9.45 6.28 30.12
C ALA A 161 -8.49 6.68 31.26
N THR A 162 -8.05 7.95 31.32
CA THR A 162 -7.02 8.37 32.29
C THR A 162 -7.53 8.44 33.74
N GLY A 163 -8.85 8.48 33.92
CA GLY A 163 -9.53 8.42 35.22
C GLY A 163 -10.02 7.02 35.60
N ASP A 164 -9.76 6.01 34.76
CA ASP A 164 -10.14 4.63 35.06
C ASP A 164 -9.31 4.10 36.25
N PRO A 165 -9.93 3.48 37.28
CA PRO A 165 -9.22 3.01 38.46
C PRO A 165 -8.18 1.93 38.17
N ASP A 166 -8.29 1.20 37.06
CA ASP A 166 -7.37 0.14 36.66
C ASP A 166 -6.29 0.62 35.68
N ALA A 167 -6.37 1.86 35.17
CA ALA A 167 -5.44 2.41 34.18
C ALA A 167 -3.97 2.28 34.58
N SER A 168 -3.63 2.51 35.86
CA SER A 168 -2.24 2.44 36.32
C SER A 168 -1.61 1.06 36.24
N ARG A 169 -2.41 -0.01 36.13
CA ARG A 169 -1.89 -1.38 35.91
C ARG A 169 -1.24 -1.55 34.55
N TYR A 170 -1.61 -0.71 33.59
CA TYR A 170 -1.24 -0.82 32.18
C TYR A 170 -0.30 0.29 31.71
N PHE A 171 0.28 1.06 32.63
CA PHE A 171 1.21 2.12 32.26
C PHE A 171 2.48 1.56 31.61
N ASP A 172 3.03 0.46 32.15
CA ASP A 172 4.10 -0.31 31.52
C ASP A 172 3.50 -1.56 30.88
N PHE A 173 3.02 -1.41 29.65
CA PHE A 173 2.32 -2.47 28.94
C PHE A 173 3.30 -3.48 28.32
N ASP A 174 2.96 -4.77 28.41
CA ASP A 174 3.48 -5.81 27.54
C ASP A 174 2.33 -6.70 27.02
N CYS A 175 2.60 -7.54 26.03
CA CYS A 175 1.54 -8.33 25.40
C CYS A 175 0.86 -9.38 26.28
N SER A 176 1.43 -9.73 27.43
CA SER A 176 0.73 -10.59 28.40
C SER A 176 -0.47 -9.86 29.02
N MET A 177 -0.47 -8.52 29.00
CA MET A 177 -1.52 -7.66 29.54
C MET A 177 -2.67 -7.39 28.57
N LYS A 178 -2.57 -7.82 27.29
CA LYS A 178 -3.57 -7.52 26.24
C LYS A 178 -5.00 -7.86 26.68
N ASN A 179 -5.23 -9.06 27.20
CA ASN A 179 -6.57 -9.48 27.61
C ASN A 179 -7.07 -8.68 28.83
N GLY A 180 -6.15 -8.27 29.72
CA GLY A 180 -6.47 -7.47 30.89
C GLY A 180 -6.89 -6.06 30.50
N ILE A 181 -6.11 -5.38 29.67
CA ILE A 181 -6.41 -3.99 29.27
C ILE A 181 -7.72 -3.90 28.46
N GLU A 182 -8.00 -4.88 27.60
CA GLU A 182 -9.27 -4.95 26.86
C GLU A 182 -10.48 -5.16 27.79
N ALA A 183 -10.30 -5.90 28.91
CA ALA A 183 -11.35 -6.18 29.88
C ALA A 183 -11.57 -5.04 30.89
N ASP A 184 -10.49 -4.49 31.44
CA ASP A 184 -10.52 -3.47 32.49
C ASP A 184 -10.82 -2.08 31.90
N ILE A 185 -10.13 -1.69 30.82
CA ILE A 185 -10.29 -0.37 30.19
C ILE A 185 -11.39 -0.37 29.13
N GLY A 186 -11.53 -1.49 28.43
CA GLY A 186 -12.54 -1.70 27.41
C GLY A 186 -11.98 -1.88 26.01
N LYS A 187 -12.84 -2.37 25.12
CA LYS A 187 -12.59 -2.62 23.70
C LYS A 187 -13.84 -2.27 22.90
N THR A 188 -13.67 -1.75 21.68
CA THR A 188 -14.77 -1.65 20.73
C THR A 188 -14.65 -2.76 19.68
N ASN A 189 -15.63 -3.66 19.65
CA ASN A 189 -15.68 -4.76 18.69
C ASN A 189 -15.77 -4.25 17.25
N GLY A 190 -15.08 -4.93 16.33
CA GLY A 190 -15.07 -4.58 14.91
C GLY A 190 -14.32 -3.29 14.60
N ARG A 191 -13.36 -2.90 15.45
CA ARG A 191 -12.46 -1.73 15.28
C ARG A 191 -11.05 -2.12 15.68
N ILE A 192 -10.04 -1.45 15.13
CA ILE A 192 -8.70 -1.50 15.71
C ILE A 192 -8.73 -0.64 16.97
N ASN A 193 -8.27 -1.21 18.07
CA ASN A 193 -8.19 -0.58 19.38
C ASN A 193 -6.73 -0.21 19.66
N VAL A 194 -6.46 1.08 19.73
CA VAL A 194 -5.13 1.63 20.01
C VAL A 194 -5.10 2.11 21.46
N TYR A 195 -4.24 1.54 22.29
CA TYR A 195 -4.07 1.92 23.69
C TYR A 195 -2.82 2.78 23.85
N VAL A 196 -3.01 4.03 24.28
CA VAL A 196 -1.91 4.96 24.53
C VAL A 196 -1.51 4.89 26.01
N VAL A 197 -0.33 4.30 26.26
CA VAL A 197 0.21 3.95 27.59
C VAL A 197 1.54 4.67 27.85
N GLU A 198 2.13 4.54 29.05
CA GLU A 198 3.39 5.23 29.37
C GLU A 198 4.59 4.61 28.64
N THR A 199 4.76 3.30 28.78
CA THR A 199 5.80 2.50 28.13
C THR A 199 5.20 1.23 27.53
N VAL A 200 5.84 0.73 26.48
CA VAL A 200 5.56 -0.58 25.89
C VAL A 200 6.84 -1.40 25.94
N ASP A 201 6.79 -2.58 26.53
CA ASP A 201 7.94 -3.44 26.81
C ASP A 201 9.09 -2.66 27.50
N GLY A 202 8.75 -1.81 28.48
CA GLY A 202 9.69 -0.94 29.21
C GLY A 202 10.25 0.26 28.42
N GLY A 203 9.81 0.49 27.18
CA GLY A 203 10.30 1.59 26.34
C GLY A 203 9.27 2.70 26.12
N ALA A 204 9.69 3.96 26.25
CA ALA A 204 8.83 5.14 26.08
C ALA A 204 8.57 5.55 24.62
N ALA A 205 9.27 4.93 23.67
CA ALA A 205 9.13 5.20 22.23
C ALA A 205 8.86 3.90 21.44
N ARG A 206 8.14 2.96 22.06
CA ARG A 206 7.81 1.65 21.50
C ARG A 206 6.31 1.53 21.21
N GLY A 207 5.99 0.57 20.37
CA GLY A 207 4.64 0.15 20.01
C GLY A 207 4.62 -1.36 19.85
N GLN A 208 3.42 -1.93 19.90
CA GLN A 208 3.24 -3.38 19.77
C GLN A 208 1.82 -3.74 19.36
N ALA A 209 1.67 -4.51 18.28
CA ALA A 209 0.40 -5.12 17.86
C ALA A 209 0.08 -6.46 18.57
N CYS A 210 1.07 -7.03 19.27
CA CYS A 210 1.03 -8.32 20.00
C CYS A 210 0.83 -9.57 19.16
N GLN A 211 0.22 -9.46 17.99
CA GLN A 211 0.09 -10.55 17.04
C GLN A 211 0.06 -9.99 15.61
N ILE A 212 0.67 -10.73 14.68
CA ILE A 212 0.54 -10.43 13.24
C ILE A 212 -0.87 -10.79 12.79
N GLY A 213 -1.61 -9.79 12.30
CA GLY A 213 -3.02 -9.97 11.95
C GLY A 213 -3.94 -9.84 13.15
N SER A 214 -4.14 -8.63 13.65
CA SER A 214 -4.88 -8.37 14.89
C SER A 214 -5.73 -7.09 14.79
N ASP A 215 -6.45 -6.75 15.86
CA ASP A 215 -7.25 -5.53 16.00
C ASP A 215 -6.79 -4.68 17.19
N PHE A 216 -5.52 -4.82 17.59
CA PHE A 216 -4.96 -4.27 18.82
C PHE A 216 -3.62 -3.64 18.55
N VAL A 217 -3.42 -2.43 19.09
CA VAL A 217 -2.11 -1.79 19.19
C VAL A 217 -1.95 -1.18 20.57
N ALA A 218 -0.83 -1.40 21.23
CA ALA A 218 -0.37 -0.56 22.31
C ALA A 218 0.73 0.37 21.81
N ILE A 219 0.68 1.65 22.17
CA ILE A 219 1.69 2.64 21.79
C ILE A 219 2.08 3.50 22.98
N ALA A 220 3.38 3.67 23.19
CA ALA A 220 3.88 4.52 24.26
C ALA A 220 3.61 6.01 23.93
N THR A 221 3.27 6.80 24.96
CA THR A 221 3.00 8.24 24.84
C THR A 221 4.13 9.04 24.20
N GLY A 222 5.38 8.59 24.32
CA GLY A 222 6.58 9.21 23.74
C GLY A 222 6.98 8.67 22.36
N ALA A 223 6.18 7.80 21.74
CA ALA A 223 6.45 7.28 20.40
C ALA A 223 6.39 8.37 19.32
N GLY A 224 7.21 8.20 18.27
CA GLY A 224 7.16 9.01 17.06
C GLY A 224 5.83 8.85 16.31
N THR A 225 5.44 9.88 15.56
CA THR A 225 4.13 9.91 14.89
C THR A 225 3.94 8.84 13.83
N GLU A 226 5.04 8.38 13.25
CA GLU A 226 5.12 7.35 12.22
C GLU A 226 5.04 5.92 12.77
N LEU A 227 5.23 5.72 14.07
CA LEU A 227 5.24 4.38 14.67
C LEU A 227 3.87 3.71 14.55
N LEU A 228 2.77 4.46 14.60
CA LEU A 228 1.43 3.88 14.44
C LEU A 228 1.25 3.22 13.06
N ALA A 229 1.87 3.76 12.00
CA ALA A 229 1.82 3.14 10.67
C ALA A 229 2.52 1.76 10.66
N HIS A 230 3.59 1.61 11.44
CA HIS A 230 4.31 0.35 11.62
C HIS A 230 3.45 -0.69 12.33
N GLU A 231 2.86 -0.31 13.47
CA GLU A 231 2.02 -1.24 14.26
C GLU A 231 0.78 -1.68 13.50
N PHE A 232 0.14 -0.76 12.77
CA PHE A 232 -0.95 -1.15 11.88
C PHE A 232 -0.48 -2.02 10.70
N GLY A 233 0.76 -1.89 10.25
CA GLY A 233 1.35 -2.82 9.31
C GLY A 233 1.32 -4.26 9.85
N HIS A 234 1.64 -4.45 11.13
CA HIS A 234 1.51 -5.75 11.79
C HIS A 234 0.05 -6.24 11.88
N ASP A 235 -0.90 -5.36 12.21
CA ASP A 235 -2.33 -5.69 12.15
C ASP A 235 -2.77 -6.11 10.74
N PHE A 236 -2.16 -5.55 9.70
CA PHE A 236 -2.38 -5.95 8.31
C PHE A 236 -1.45 -7.07 7.84
N ALA A 237 -0.97 -7.89 8.78
CA ALA A 237 -0.19 -9.08 8.53
C ALA A 237 1.19 -8.87 7.88
N LEU A 238 1.74 -7.66 7.95
CA LEU A 238 3.12 -7.38 7.55
C LEU A 238 4.10 -7.72 8.66
N GLN A 239 5.30 -8.14 8.29
CA GLN A 239 6.37 -8.46 9.23
C GLN A 239 7.57 -7.54 8.97
N HIS A 240 8.51 -7.54 9.91
CA HIS A 240 9.70 -6.71 9.80
C HIS A 240 10.56 -7.07 8.58
N ILE A 241 11.21 -6.06 8.02
CA ILE A 241 12.13 -6.20 6.87
C ILE A 241 13.62 -6.14 7.24
N ASP A 242 13.94 -6.21 8.53
CA ASP A 242 15.31 -5.99 9.01
C ASP A 242 16.34 -6.90 8.31
N GLY A 243 17.49 -6.32 7.98
CA GLY A 243 18.59 -7.03 7.33
C GLY A 243 18.38 -7.34 5.84
N GLN A 244 17.26 -6.97 5.24
CA GLN A 244 17.03 -7.15 3.81
C GLN A 244 17.64 -5.99 3.00
N ALA A 245 18.56 -6.30 2.10
CA ALA A 245 19.33 -5.31 1.33
C ALA A 245 18.48 -4.40 0.40
N SER A 246 17.24 -4.78 0.12
CA SER A 246 16.32 -4.02 -0.73
C SER A 246 15.40 -3.07 0.06
N PHE A 247 15.68 -2.89 1.35
CA PHE A 247 14.96 -1.99 2.25
C PHE A 247 15.95 -1.20 3.11
N ASP A 248 15.50 -0.05 3.60
CA ASP A 248 16.20 0.74 4.60
C ASP A 248 15.23 1.17 5.72
N GLN A 249 15.68 2.07 6.58
CA GLN A 249 14.90 2.59 7.70
C GLN A 249 13.68 3.40 7.26
N THR A 250 13.60 3.86 6.02
CA THR A 250 12.45 4.62 5.53
C THR A 250 11.28 3.71 5.14
N ASN A 251 11.44 2.38 5.10
CA ASN A 251 10.30 1.48 4.98
C ASN A 251 9.48 1.43 6.28
N VAL A 252 8.16 1.45 6.17
CA VAL A 252 7.24 1.39 7.32
C VAL A 252 7.50 0.18 8.20
N MET A 253 7.88 -0.98 7.63
CA MET A 253 8.10 -2.21 8.40
C MET A 253 9.52 -2.38 8.93
N HIS A 254 10.38 -1.36 8.88
CA HIS A 254 11.66 -1.42 9.59
C HIS A 254 11.44 -1.36 11.11
N SER A 255 12.05 -2.25 11.89
CA SER A 255 11.77 -2.37 13.33
C SER A 255 12.24 -1.15 14.14
N ALA A 256 13.41 -0.62 13.79
CA ALA A 256 14.02 0.53 14.46
C ALA A 256 14.14 1.72 13.50
N SER A 257 13.09 2.54 13.42
CA SER A 257 13.08 3.75 12.57
C SER A 257 12.20 4.84 13.18
N ASN A 258 12.49 6.09 12.81
CA ASN A 258 11.62 7.25 13.02
C ASN A 258 11.43 8.09 11.73
N THR A 259 11.80 7.53 10.58
CA THR A 259 11.74 8.18 9.26
C THR A 259 10.95 7.35 8.25
N ARG A 260 10.01 6.54 8.75
CA ARG A 260 9.14 5.68 7.94
C ARG A 260 8.31 6.50 6.96
N GLN A 261 8.37 6.14 5.70
CA GLN A 261 7.82 6.90 4.57
C GLN A 261 7.14 6.00 3.54
N PHE A 262 7.64 4.78 3.31
CA PHE A 262 7.17 3.98 2.16
C PHE A 262 6.75 2.55 2.49
N LEU A 263 5.90 1.98 1.63
CA LEU A 263 5.49 0.58 1.57
C LEU A 263 5.54 0.13 0.11
N THR A 264 6.13 -1.03 -0.14
CA THR A 264 6.22 -1.57 -1.51
C THR A 264 4.90 -2.19 -1.97
N GLU A 265 4.67 -2.31 -3.28
CA GLU A 265 3.49 -3.03 -3.79
C GLU A 265 3.42 -4.48 -3.29
N GLY A 266 4.57 -5.13 -3.10
CA GLY A 266 4.64 -6.45 -2.47
C GLY A 266 4.12 -6.48 -1.03
N GLN A 267 4.36 -5.42 -0.25
CA GLN A 267 3.77 -5.26 1.08
C GLN A 267 2.28 -4.94 1.00
N LEU A 268 1.86 -4.02 0.13
CA LEU A 268 0.44 -3.67 -0.05
C LEU A 268 -0.40 -4.88 -0.46
N PHE A 269 0.13 -5.72 -1.36
CA PHE A 269 -0.50 -6.97 -1.77
C PHE A 269 -0.74 -7.90 -0.58
N ARG A 270 0.30 -8.15 0.23
CA ARG A 270 0.20 -8.98 1.45
C ARG A 270 -0.80 -8.38 2.43
N ALA A 271 -0.77 -7.06 2.61
CA ALA A 271 -1.69 -6.37 3.51
C ALA A 271 -3.15 -6.56 3.11
N HIS A 272 -3.46 -6.56 1.81
CA HIS A 272 -4.83 -6.68 1.31
C HIS A 272 -5.31 -8.12 1.13
N LEU A 273 -4.42 -9.06 0.80
CA LEU A 273 -4.84 -10.40 0.39
C LEU A 273 -4.60 -11.47 1.47
N ARG A 274 -3.67 -11.31 2.42
CA ARG A 274 -3.45 -12.34 3.44
C ARG A 274 -4.72 -12.61 4.25
N THR A 275 -5.08 -13.87 4.46
CA THR A 275 -6.32 -14.21 5.18
C THR A 275 -6.29 -13.67 6.61
N ASN A 276 -5.11 -13.64 7.23
CA ASN A 276 -4.94 -13.14 8.58
C ASN A 276 -4.75 -11.62 8.68
N SER A 277 -4.73 -10.86 7.58
CA SER A 277 -4.75 -9.40 7.66
C SER A 277 -6.05 -8.93 8.32
N ALA A 278 -5.99 -7.91 9.19
CA ALA A 278 -7.20 -7.34 9.79
C ALA A 278 -8.22 -6.90 8.74
N LEU A 279 -7.77 -6.43 7.57
CA LEU A 279 -8.64 -6.07 6.44
C LEU A 279 -9.59 -7.22 6.06
N ASN A 280 -9.11 -8.46 6.13
CA ASN A 280 -9.90 -9.64 5.76
C ASN A 280 -10.54 -10.32 6.98
N PHE A 281 -9.75 -10.61 8.01
CA PHE A 281 -10.20 -11.40 9.16
C PHE A 281 -11.08 -10.62 10.15
N VAL A 282 -10.73 -9.37 10.44
CA VAL A 282 -11.46 -8.54 11.42
C VAL A 282 -12.64 -7.84 10.75
N TYR A 283 -12.41 -7.27 9.57
CA TYR A 283 -13.39 -6.39 8.92
C TYR A 283 -14.19 -7.06 7.81
N GLY A 284 -13.68 -8.14 7.20
CA GLY A 284 -14.25 -8.67 5.96
C GLY A 284 -14.36 -7.58 4.88
N ALA A 285 -13.41 -6.63 4.86
CA ALA A 285 -13.52 -5.37 4.11
C ALA A 285 -13.46 -5.54 2.58
N ARG A 286 -13.12 -6.75 2.11
CA ARG A 286 -13.04 -7.11 0.70
C ARG A 286 -13.99 -8.28 0.39
N PRO A 287 -15.32 -8.11 0.56
CA PRO A 287 -16.28 -9.20 0.43
C PRO A 287 -16.28 -9.76 -0.99
N GLY A 288 -16.22 -11.08 -1.11
CA GLY A 288 -16.20 -11.79 -2.41
C GLY A 288 -14.90 -11.64 -3.20
N GLN A 289 -13.92 -10.88 -2.70
CA GLN A 289 -12.59 -10.80 -3.29
C GLN A 289 -11.72 -11.95 -2.80
N PRO A 290 -10.76 -12.42 -3.60
CA PRO A 290 -9.87 -13.49 -3.19
C PRO A 290 -8.92 -13.03 -2.07
N THR A 291 -8.54 -14.01 -1.27
CA THR A 291 -7.48 -13.93 -0.26
C THR A 291 -6.35 -14.89 -0.63
N ARG A 292 -5.11 -14.51 -0.34
CA ARG A 292 -3.92 -15.28 -0.65
C ARG A 292 -2.93 -15.27 0.51
N ASN A 293 -2.50 -16.46 0.92
CA ASN A 293 -1.60 -16.64 2.05
C ASN A 293 -0.13 -16.59 1.65
N CYS A 294 0.27 -15.48 1.03
CA CYS A 294 1.68 -15.21 0.76
C CYS A 294 2.42 -15.07 2.09
N SER A 295 3.35 -15.99 2.37
CA SER A 295 4.25 -15.82 3.50
C SER A 295 5.18 -14.61 3.29
N HIS A 296 5.87 -14.18 4.34
CA HIS A 296 6.68 -12.95 4.33
C HIS A 296 7.67 -12.90 3.16
N ASN A 297 8.44 -13.96 2.97
CA ASN A 297 9.49 -14.05 1.95
C ASN A 297 9.09 -14.92 0.74
N GLN A 298 7.82 -15.35 0.65
CA GLN A 298 7.38 -16.15 -0.50
C GLN A 298 7.37 -15.31 -1.76
N VAL A 299 7.95 -15.86 -2.83
CA VAL A 299 7.96 -15.28 -4.16
C VAL A 299 7.63 -16.39 -5.14
N ASP A 300 6.49 -16.28 -5.80
CA ASP A 300 6.00 -17.19 -6.84
C ASP A 300 4.95 -16.48 -7.69
N ASN A 301 4.35 -17.20 -8.63
CA ASN A 301 3.39 -16.64 -9.58
C ASN A 301 2.11 -16.09 -8.94
N GLY A 302 1.83 -16.38 -7.67
CA GLY A 302 0.70 -15.76 -6.95
C GLY A 302 1.15 -14.73 -5.93
N CYS A 303 2.45 -14.61 -5.67
CA CYS A 303 2.96 -13.80 -4.57
C CYS A 303 4.08 -12.92 -5.08
N PRO A 304 3.76 -11.66 -5.49
CA PRO A 304 4.77 -10.70 -5.87
C PRO A 304 5.86 -10.60 -4.80
N ALA A 305 7.10 -10.41 -5.22
CA ALA A 305 8.21 -10.29 -4.29
C ALA A 305 7.93 -9.21 -3.23
N LEU A 306 8.39 -9.42 -1.99
CA LEU A 306 8.14 -8.47 -0.90
C LEU A 306 8.64 -7.06 -1.26
N ASN A 307 9.72 -6.97 -2.03
CA ASN A 307 10.35 -5.74 -2.48
C ASN A 307 9.92 -5.30 -3.90
N LYS A 308 8.82 -5.86 -4.43
CA LYS A 308 8.28 -5.48 -5.75
C LYS A 308 7.84 -4.02 -5.74
N ARG A 309 8.31 -3.27 -6.73
CA ARG A 309 8.15 -1.81 -6.86
C ARG A 309 7.71 -1.42 -8.26
N ILE A 310 6.48 -0.96 -8.39
CA ILE A 310 6.02 -0.35 -9.64
C ILE A 310 6.54 1.09 -9.75
N TRP A 311 6.60 1.80 -8.63
CA TRP A 311 7.19 3.13 -8.52
C TRP A 311 8.43 3.10 -7.64
N ALA A 312 9.31 4.07 -7.82
CA ALA A 312 10.52 4.18 -7.00
C ALA A 312 10.21 4.71 -5.60
N ASP A 313 10.87 4.13 -4.59
CA ASP A 313 10.77 4.52 -3.19
C ASP A 313 12.10 5.11 -2.71
N GLY A 314 12.19 6.44 -2.62
CA GLY A 314 13.42 7.11 -2.21
C GLY A 314 14.60 6.76 -3.14
N ALA A 315 15.58 6.02 -2.61
CA ALA A 315 16.75 5.57 -3.37
C ALA A 315 16.55 4.23 -4.11
N PHE A 316 15.44 3.54 -3.87
CA PHE A 316 15.16 2.23 -4.48
C PHE A 316 14.37 2.42 -5.78
N PRO A 317 14.90 1.98 -6.94
CA PRO A 317 14.19 2.11 -8.21
C PRO A 317 13.02 1.12 -8.30
N ALA A 318 12.13 1.38 -9.25
CA ALA A 318 11.15 0.38 -9.71
C ALA A 318 11.86 -0.89 -10.23
N ASN A 319 11.23 -2.04 -10.09
CA ASN A 319 11.78 -3.36 -10.46
C ASN A 319 10.71 -4.34 -10.95
#